data_AF-A0A7C3Z3Y7-F1
#
_entry.id   AF-A0A7C3Z3Y7-F1
#
_cell.length_a   1.000
_cell.length_b   1.000
_cell.length_c   1.000
_cell.angle_alpha   90.00
_cell.angle_beta   90.00
_cell.angle_gamma   90.00
#
_symmetry.space_group_name_H-M   'P 1'
#
loop_
_entity.id
_entity.type
_entity.pdbx_description
1 polymer ?
#
loop_
_entity_poly.entity_id
_entity_poly.type
_entity_poly.pdbx_seq_one_letter_code
_entity_poly.pdbx_strand_id
1 'polypeptide(L)'
;MEFEVGYLLALVVIGLSFLGFMLAMMIDEVNRKKGIVTLILSIILFGLGIYYYYTVGQEQKVKGGPSVNKLNYYLYIYRGQQTTTVPQPLLPLMPEMPGKQQ
;
A
#
# COMPACT_ATOMS: atom_id res chain seq x y z
N MET A 1 2.11 -6.04 -12.94
CA MET A 1 3.45 -6.35 -12.39
C MET A 1 3.26 -6.80 -10.96
N GLU A 2 3.92 -7.87 -10.54
CA GLU A 2 3.84 -8.36 -9.16
C GLU A 2 4.22 -7.20 -8.22
N PHE A 3 3.34 -6.86 -7.27
CA PHE A 3 3.53 -5.74 -6.34
C PHE A 3 4.90 -5.80 -5.64
N GLU A 4 5.45 -7.00 -5.48
CA GLU A 4 6.82 -7.26 -5.02
C GLU A 4 7.88 -6.48 -5.79
N VAL A 5 7.82 -6.46 -7.13
CA VAL A 5 8.77 -5.70 -7.96
C VAL A 5 8.64 -4.20 -7.69
N GLY A 6 7.41 -3.72 -7.52
CA GLY A 6 7.14 -2.32 -7.17
C GLY A 6 7.76 -1.92 -5.83
N TYR A 7 7.60 -2.77 -4.80
CA TYR A 7 8.23 -2.55 -3.51
C TYR A 7 9.74 -2.64 -3.57
N LEU A 8 10.29 -3.61 -4.28
CA LEU A 8 11.72 -3.81 -4.40
C LEU A 8 12.36 -2.58 -5.08
N LEU A 9 11.73 -2.06 -6.12
CA LEU A 9 12.17 -0.87 -6.81
C LEU A 9 12.06 0.39 -5.92
N ALA A 10 10.99 0.52 -5.14
CA ALA A 10 10.86 1.59 -4.15
C ALA A 10 11.99 1.55 -3.11
N LEU A 11 12.30 0.36 -2.59
CA LEU A 11 13.39 0.16 -1.62
C LEU A 11 14.76 0.44 -2.24
N VAL A 12 14.99 0.10 -3.51
CA VAL A 12 16.22 0.45 -4.23
C VAL A 12 16.38 1.96 -4.33
N VAL A 13 15.32 2.70 -4.70
CA VAL A 13 15.35 4.17 -4.77
C VAL A 13 15.63 4.77 -3.39
N ILE A 14 15.00 4.25 -2.34
CA ILE A 14 15.28 4.66 -0.96
C ILE A 14 16.75 4.37 -0.61
N GLY A 15 17.27 3.19 -0.93
CA GLY A 15 18.67 2.84 -0.70
C GLY A 15 19.65 3.77 -1.43
N LEU A 16 19.37 4.11 -2.69
CA LEU A 16 20.17 5.06 -3.47
C LEU A 16 20.15 6.46 -2.86
N SER A 17 19.05 6.88 -2.24
CA SER A 17 18.99 8.16 -1.55
C SER A 17 19.93 8.24 -0.34
N PHE A 18 20.10 7.14 0.41
CA PHE A 18 21.08 7.07 1.49
C PHE A 18 22.51 7.13 0.96
N LEU A 19 22.79 6.45 -0.16
CA LEU A 19 24.09 6.56 -0.81
C LEU A 19 24.38 8.00 -1.24
N GLY A 20 23.37 8.68 -1.81
CA GLY A 20 23.44 10.10 -2.15
C GLY A 20 23.71 11.00 -0.94
N PHE A 21 23.12 10.68 0.22
CA PHE A 21 23.37 11.39 1.47
C PHE A 21 24.82 11.25 1.94
N MET A 22 25.38 10.04 1.88
CA MET A 22 26.78 9.79 2.23
C MET A 22 27.74 10.54 1.28
N LEU A 23 27.45 10.50 -0.02
CA LEU A 23 28.20 11.26 -1.02
C LEU A 23 28.08 12.77 -0.80
N ALA A 24 26.90 13.26 -0.43
CA ALA A 24 26.71 14.68 -0.14
C ALA A 24 27.60 15.14 1.03
N MET A 25 27.72 14.34 2.09
CA MET A 25 28.62 14.64 3.22
C MET A 25 30.09 14.69 2.78
N MET A 26 30.54 13.70 2.00
CA MET A 26 31.91 13.70 1.47
C MET A 26 32.18 14.89 0.54
N ILE A 27 31.23 15.25 -0.31
CA ILE A 27 31.35 16.38 -1.23
C ILE A 27 31.32 17.70 -0.47
N ASP A 28 30.57 17.81 0.63
CA ASP A 28 30.46 19.03 1.42
C ASP A 28 31.83 19.47 1.98
N GLU A 29 32.67 18.52 2.41
CA GLU A 29 34.04 18.76 2.87
C GLU A 29 34.93 19.38 1.78
N VAL A 30 34.73 19.01 0.51
CA VAL A 30 35.53 19.51 -0.63
C VAL A 30 34.91 20.76 -1.26
N ASN A 31 33.58 20.79 -1.40
CA ASN A 31 32.83 21.85 -2.04
C ASN A 31 31.40 21.92 -1.48
N ARG A 32 31.24 22.77 -0.46
CA ARG A 32 29.98 23.01 0.22
C ARG A 32 28.78 23.30 -0.70
N LYS A 33 28.98 24.09 -1.78
CA LYS A 33 27.89 24.40 -2.72
C LYS A 33 27.39 23.14 -3.42
N LYS A 34 28.30 22.27 -3.86
CA LYS A 34 27.94 21.00 -4.50
C LYS A 34 27.37 20.01 -3.49
N GLY A 35 27.90 19.97 -2.27
CA GLY A 35 27.42 19.12 -1.18
C GLY A 35 25.94 19.39 -0.87
N ILE A 36 25.57 20.66 -0.70
CA ILE A 36 24.17 21.08 -0.46
C ILE A 36 23.25 20.65 -1.62
N VAL A 37 23.67 20.81 -2.88
CA VAL A 37 22.86 20.40 -4.03
C VAL A 37 22.62 18.89 -4.03
N THR A 38 23.67 18.09 -3.79
CA THR A 38 23.56 16.63 -3.71
C THR A 38 22.69 16.19 -2.53
N LEU A 39 22.75 16.91 -1.40
CA LEU A 39 21.91 16.66 -0.24
C LEU A 39 20.42 16.87 -0.57
N ILE A 40 20.09 18.00 -1.20
CA ILE A 40 18.71 18.30 -1.61
C ILE A 40 18.19 17.24 -2.59
N LEU A 41 19.01 16.85 -3.57
CA LEU A 41 18.64 15.81 -4.53
C LEU A 41 18.37 14.46 -3.84
N SER A 42 19.17 14.12 -2.84
CA SER A 42 19.01 12.89 -2.04
C SER A 42 17.71 12.92 -1.24
N ILE A 43 17.35 14.05 -0.63
CA ILE A 43 16.08 14.23 0.09
C ILE A 43 14.88 14.06 -0.86
N ILE A 44 14.96 14.64 -2.07
CA ILE A 44 13.92 14.48 -3.09
C ILE A 44 13.77 13.01 -3.50
N LEU A 45 14.89 12.32 -3.76
CA LEU A 45 14.88 10.88 -4.08
C LEU A 45 14.29 10.04 -2.96
N PHE A 46 14.62 10.34 -1.71
CA PHE A 46 14.06 9.66 -0.55
C PHE A 46 12.53 9.83 -0.49
N GLY A 47 12.06 11.08 -0.65
CA GLY A 47 10.62 11.39 -0.69
C GLY A 47 9.90 10.67 -1.83
N LEU A 48 10.50 10.62 -3.03
CA LEU A 48 9.96 9.89 -4.18
C LEU A 48 9.90 8.38 -3.92
N GLY A 49 10.93 7.80 -3.31
CA GLY A 49 10.96 6.39 -2.95
C GLY A 49 9.85 6.02 -1.95
N ILE A 50 9.66 6.84 -0.91
CA ILE A 50 8.56 6.65 0.07
C ILE A 50 7.19 6.80 -0.61
N TYR A 51 7.01 7.85 -1.41
CA TYR A 51 5.77 8.09 -2.12
C TYR A 51 5.42 6.90 -3.02
N TYR A 52 6.38 6.42 -3.81
CA TYR A 52 6.18 5.27 -4.69
C TYR A 52 5.84 4.00 -3.90
N TYR A 53 6.54 3.72 -2.79
CA TYR A 53 6.23 2.61 -1.89
C TYR A 53 4.77 2.67 -1.40
N TYR A 54 4.32 3.86 -0.99
CA TYR A 54 2.95 4.08 -0.55
C TYR A 54 1.94 3.84 -1.67
N THR A 55 2.17 4.38 -2.86
CA THR A 55 1.27 4.24 -4.00
C THR A 55 1.13 2.77 -4.42
N VAL A 56 2.22 1.99 -4.45
CA VAL A 56 2.18 0.54 -4.69
C VAL A 56 1.30 -0.17 -3.65
N GLY A 57 1.37 0.25 -2.38
CA GLY A 57 0.49 -0.27 -1.32
C GLY A 57 -0.98 0.09 -1.48
N GLN A 58 -1.30 1.28 -1.97
CA GLN A 58 -2.69 1.64 -2.26
C GLN A 58 -3.23 0.84 -3.45
N GLU A 59 -2.44 0.69 -4.51
CA GLU A 59 -2.78 -0.13 -5.67
C GLU A 59 -3.03 -1.61 -5.29
N GLN A 60 -2.23 -2.16 -4.38
CA GLN A 60 -2.41 -3.53 -3.87
C GLN A 60 -3.71 -3.69 -3.09
N LYS A 61 -4.07 -2.70 -2.27
CA LYS A 61 -5.35 -2.71 -1.51
C LYS A 61 -6.55 -2.64 -2.43
N VAL A 62 -6.52 -1.77 -3.44
CA VAL A 62 -7.64 -1.61 -4.40
C VAL A 62 -7.85 -2.88 -5.22
N LYS A 63 -6.76 -3.55 -5.61
CA LYS A 63 -6.80 -4.78 -6.40
C LYS A 63 -7.07 -6.04 -5.57
N GLY A 64 -7.34 -5.91 -4.26
CA GLY A 64 -7.62 -7.04 -3.37
C GLY A 64 -6.44 -7.99 -3.17
N GLY A 65 -5.21 -7.51 -3.41
CA GLY A 65 -4.00 -8.29 -3.19
C GLY A 65 -3.81 -8.64 -1.71
N PRO A 66 -3.05 -9.69 -1.38
CA PRO A 66 -2.75 -10.05 0.01
C PRO A 66 -2.18 -8.85 0.76
N SER A 67 -2.52 -8.67 2.03
CA SER A 67 -2.02 -7.56 2.84
C SER A 67 -0.48 -7.48 2.79
N VAL A 68 0.06 -6.27 2.58
CA VAL A 68 1.51 -5.95 2.59
C VAL A 68 2.20 -6.49 3.85
N ASN A 69 1.48 -6.53 4.97
CA ASN A 69 1.95 -7.12 6.21
C ASN A 69 1.43 -8.57 6.34
N LYS A 70 2.32 -9.56 6.26
CA LYS A 70 1.96 -10.98 6.43
C LYS A 70 1.38 -11.26 7.82
N LEU A 71 1.82 -10.57 8.88
CA LEU A 71 1.21 -10.70 10.21
C LEU A 71 -0.27 -10.32 10.19
N ASN A 72 -0.61 -9.27 9.45
CA ASN A 72 -1.98 -8.81 9.34
C ASN A 72 -2.87 -9.76 8.52
N TYR A 73 -2.29 -10.48 7.56
CA TYR A 73 -2.99 -11.56 6.85
C TYR A 73 -3.41 -12.68 7.80
N TYR A 74 -2.56 -13.04 8.76
CA TYR A 74 -2.86 -14.08 9.75
C TYR A 74 -3.75 -13.62 10.90
N LEU A 75 -3.69 -12.34 11.27
CA LEU A 75 -4.47 -11.76 12.36
C LEU A 75 -5.88 -11.30 11.95
N TYR A 76 -6.23 -11.37 10.65
CA TYR A 76 -7.55 -11.01 10.11
C TYR A 76 -8.05 -9.59 10.46
N ILE A 77 -7.17 -8.67 10.86
CA ILE A 77 -7.57 -7.37 11.44
C ILE A 77 -8.09 -6.40 10.36
N TYR A 78 -7.65 -6.57 9.11
CA TYR A 78 -8.07 -5.74 7.98
C TYR A 78 -8.57 -6.56 6.79
N ARG A 79 -9.52 -7.48 7.02
CA ARG A 79 -10.47 -7.77 5.94
C ARG A 79 -11.35 -6.52 5.82
N GLY A 80 -11.11 -5.71 4.79
CA GLY A 80 -12.17 -4.83 4.30
C GLY A 80 -13.42 -5.69 4.21
N GLN A 81 -14.54 -5.21 4.76
CA GLN A 81 -15.83 -5.89 4.66
C GLN A 81 -16.03 -6.21 3.19
N GLN A 82 -15.75 -7.46 2.82
CA GLN A 82 -16.37 -8.04 1.65
C GLN A 82 -17.83 -7.84 1.97
N THR A 83 -18.51 -7.01 1.20
CA THR A 83 -19.95 -7.03 1.09
C THR A 83 -20.28 -8.46 0.75
N THR A 84 -20.46 -9.28 1.79
CA THR A 84 -21.06 -10.58 1.71
C THR A 84 -22.46 -10.26 1.23
N THR A 85 -22.65 -10.29 -0.08
CA THR A 85 -23.91 -10.72 -0.67
C THR A 85 -24.12 -12.14 -0.16
N VAL A 86 -24.54 -12.24 1.11
CA VAL A 86 -25.19 -13.43 1.62
C VAL A 86 -26.35 -13.62 0.67
N PRO A 87 -26.42 -14.73 -0.11
CA PRO A 87 -27.67 -15.09 -0.73
C PRO A 87 -28.61 -15.29 0.45
N GLN A 88 -29.56 -14.36 0.65
CA GLN A 88 -30.65 -14.59 1.59
C GLN A 88 -31.20 -15.98 1.26
N PRO A 89 -31.18 -16.94 2.19
CA PRO A 89 -32.01 -18.11 2.02
C PRO A 89 -33.42 -17.55 1.87
N LEU A 90 -34.03 -17.77 0.71
CA LEU A 90 -35.45 -17.59 0.51
C LEU A 90 -36.14 -18.31 1.68
N LEU A 91 -36.60 -17.56 2.66
CA LEU A 91 -37.55 -18.06 3.65
C LEU A 91 -38.67 -18.70 2.84
N PRO A 92 -39.05 -19.97 3.12
CA PRO A 92 -40.18 -20.58 2.43
C PRO A 92 -41.38 -19.65 2.61
N LEU A 93 -41.93 -19.17 1.49
CA LEU A 93 -43.21 -18.48 1.46
C LEU A 93 -44.19 -19.32 2.29
N MET A 94 -44.59 -18.79 3.45
CA MET A 94 -45.60 -19.42 4.27
C MET A 94 -46.86 -19.59 3.39
N PRO A 95 -47.53 -20.74 3.42
CA PRO A 95 -48.74 -20.94 2.63
C PRO A 95 -49.78 -19.88 3.00
N GLU A 96 -50.36 -19.21 2.01
CA GLU A 96 -51.60 -18.45 2.21
C GLU A 96 -52.63 -19.39 2.83
N MET A 97 -53.07 -19.10 4.06
CA MET A 97 -54.25 -19.75 4.62
C MET A 97 -55.52 -19.06 4.09
N PRO A 98 -56.51 -19.80 3.57
CA PRO A 98 -57.75 -19.25 3.06
C PRO A 98 -58.80 -19.03 4.18
N GLY A 99 -59.52 -17.91 4.09
CA GLY A 99 -60.80 -17.64 4.78
C GLY A 99 -60.67 -16.96 6.14
N LYS A 100 -61.48 -15.95 6.48
CA LYS A 100 -62.93 -15.86 6.27
C LYS A 100 -63.37 -14.39 6.12
N GLN A 101 -64.26 -14.17 5.15
CA GLN A 101 -65.23 -13.06 5.19
C GLN A 101 -66.22 -13.31 6.32
N GLN A 102 -66.43 -12.32 7.18
CA GLN A 102 -67.71 -11.98 7.81
C GLN A 102 -67.77 -10.47 7.98
#